data_AF-A0AAV1JM34-F1
#
_entry.id   AF-A0AAV1JM34-F1
#
_cell.length_a   1.000
_cell.length_b   1.000
_cell.length_c   1.000
_cell.angle_alpha   90.00
_cell.angle_beta   90.00
_cell.angle_gamma   90.00
#
_symmetry.space_group_name_H-M   'P 1'
#
loop_
_entity.id
_entity.type
_entity.pdbx_description
1 polymer ?
#
loop_
_entity_poly.entity_id
_entity_poly.type
_entity_poly.pdbx_seq_one_letter_code
_entity_poly.pdbx_strand_id
1 'polypeptide(L)'
;MLRYANHLPSKIAIDRLQTRFHCCGRVRYQEWFFIPWYSAGQSTDILSLRKFVADNVPYSCCSMNIMQPCIHHGVTKKGTIYKYDPSSQLTIWETGCEEKLINEMMSVSWRFNAVMSLIIIAMILQVIAVRFLHTAYRNGLNVGNPGSCYAYLLRSDTKVQAGRKKTCRKRKPRQARTLQWVTATYRPKYRYTTSSQSDFNSSDELLKPIYE
;
A
#
# COMPACT_ATOMS: atom_id res chain seq x y z
N MET A 1 5.09 14.83 21.08
CA MET A 1 4.47 15.43 22.29
C MET A 1 5.00 16.83 22.64
N LEU A 2 6.25 17.20 22.32
CA LEU A 2 6.78 18.55 22.63
C LEU A 2 5.99 19.73 22.04
N ARG A 3 5.35 19.56 20.87
CA ARG A 3 4.50 20.59 20.24
C ARG A 3 3.07 20.65 20.79
N TYR A 4 2.73 19.81 21.77
CA TYR A 4 1.38 19.69 22.29
C TYR A 4 0.88 21.01 22.90
N ALA A 5 1.75 21.78 23.57
CA ALA A 5 1.39 23.07 24.16
C ALA A 5 1.12 24.17 23.11
N ASN A 6 1.95 24.20 22.05
CA ASN A 6 2.04 25.33 21.13
C ASN A 6 1.24 25.12 19.84
N HIS A 7 0.80 23.90 19.54
CA HIS A 7 0.14 23.57 18.27
C HIS A 7 -1.21 22.87 18.51
N LEU A 8 -2.29 23.63 18.31
CA LEU A 8 -3.67 23.18 18.56
C LEU A 8 -4.05 21.90 17.77
N PRO A 9 -3.74 21.76 16.47
CA PRO A 9 -4.06 20.52 15.75
C PRO A 9 -3.34 19.29 16.33
N SER A 10 -2.10 19.45 16.81
CA SER A 10 -1.37 18.36 17.46
C SER A 10 -1.98 17.98 18.80
N LYS A 11 -2.45 18.96 19.58
CA LYS A 11 -3.19 18.71 20.81
C LYS A 11 -4.45 17.89 20.54
N ILE A 12 -5.29 18.34 19.60
CA ILE A 12 -6.53 17.64 19.23
C ILE A 12 -6.24 16.21 18.75
N ALA A 13 -5.20 16.02 17.92
CA ALA A 13 -4.83 14.70 17.42
C ALA A 13 -4.39 13.75 18.55
N ILE A 14 -3.58 14.24 19.50
CA ILE A 14 -3.12 13.47 20.65
C ILE A 14 -4.28 13.15 21.60
N ASP A 15 -5.12 14.12 21.92
CA ASP A 15 -6.27 13.95 22.82
C ASP A 15 -7.25 12.91 22.27
N ARG A 16 -7.54 12.97 20.97
CA ARG A 16 -8.39 11.97 20.29
C ARG A 16 -7.76 10.58 20.29
N LEU A 17 -6.45 10.49 20.11
CA LEU A 17 -5.74 9.21 20.11
C LEU A 17 -5.78 8.57 21.50
N GLN A 18 -5.48 9.33 22.55
CA GLN A 18 -5.47 8.85 23.94
C GLN A 18 -6.86 8.41 24.42
N THR A 19 -7.90 9.19 24.11
CA THR A 19 -9.29 8.86 24.47
C THR A 19 -9.82 7.66 23.70
N ARG A 20 -9.48 7.53 22.41
CA ARG A 20 -9.96 6.43 21.55
C ARG A 20 -9.28 5.09 21.83
N PHE A 21 -7.97 5.09 22.09
CA PHE A 21 -7.20 3.87 22.30
C PHE A 21 -6.99 3.54 23.77
N HIS A 22 -7.50 4.35 24.70
CA HIS A 22 -7.39 4.13 26.14
C HIS A 22 -5.92 3.99 26.58
N CYS A 23 -5.12 4.99 26.23
CA CYS A 23 -3.67 5.00 26.45
C CYS A 23 -3.19 6.39 26.89
N CYS A 24 -2.03 6.46 27.55
CA CYS A 24 -1.45 7.73 27.99
C CYS A 24 0.06 7.81 27.72
N GLY A 25 0.48 8.95 27.19
CA GLY A 25 1.87 9.15 26.77
C GLY A 25 2.23 8.30 25.55
N ARG A 26 3.51 8.23 25.21
CA ARG A 26 3.98 7.38 24.12
C ARG A 26 4.27 5.99 24.65
N VAL A 27 5.14 5.89 25.66
CA VAL A 27 5.45 4.63 26.33
C VAL A 27 4.78 4.55 27.70
N ARG A 28 4.79 5.66 28.46
CA ARG A 28 4.14 5.74 29.77
C ARG A 28 3.64 7.15 30.07
N TYR A 29 2.72 7.27 31.03
CA TYR A 29 2.17 8.55 31.45
C TYR A 29 3.20 9.50 32.08
N GLN A 30 4.27 8.98 32.70
CA GLN A 30 5.29 9.80 33.37
C GLN A 30 6.09 10.67 32.38
N GLU A 31 6.05 10.37 31.07
CA GLU A 31 6.65 11.24 30.05
C GLU A 31 6.04 12.65 30.07
N TRP A 32 4.77 12.79 30.46
CA TRP A 32 4.11 14.09 30.60
C TRP A 32 4.72 14.96 31.69
N PHE A 33 5.37 14.37 32.70
CA PHE A 33 5.95 15.11 33.82
C PHE A 33 7.16 15.95 33.41
N PHE A 34 7.80 15.60 32.30
CA PHE A 34 8.98 16.29 31.78
C PHE A 34 8.65 17.28 30.66
N ILE A 35 7.38 17.36 30.25
CA ILE A 35 6.94 18.21 29.14
C ILE A 35 6.21 19.42 29.75
N PRO A 36 6.64 20.66 29.46
CA PRO A 36 5.91 21.86 29.89
C PRO A 36 4.67 22.06 29.02
N TRP A 37 3.66 21.20 29.18
CA TRP A 37 2.44 21.22 28.37
C TRP A 37 1.33 22.11 28.94
N TYR A 38 1.43 22.45 30.22
CA TYR A 38 0.51 23.32 30.95
C TYR A 38 1.32 24.52 31.46
N SER A 39 0.96 25.73 31.01
CA SER A 39 1.67 26.95 31.39
C SER A 39 1.42 27.27 32.87
N ALA A 40 2.38 26.97 33.72
CA ALA A 40 2.47 27.54 35.07
C ALA A 40 3.64 28.51 35.11
N GLY A 41 3.53 29.63 34.39
CA GLY A 41 4.18 30.91 34.72
C GLY A 41 5.71 30.97 34.91
N GLN A 42 6.50 29.96 34.55
CA GLN A 42 7.96 30.05 34.61
C GLN A 42 8.58 29.65 33.27
N SER A 43 8.72 30.68 32.43
CA SER A 43 9.78 30.76 31.44
C SER A 43 11.13 30.81 32.17
N THR A 44 11.69 29.65 32.50
CA THR A 44 13.12 29.58 32.86
C THR A 44 13.79 28.57 31.93
N ASP A 45 14.56 29.12 30.99
CA ASP A 45 15.63 28.53 30.22
C ASP A 45 15.44 27.12 29.66
N ILE A 46 15.19 27.11 28.34
CA ILE A 46 15.17 25.97 27.42
C ILE A 46 16.61 25.44 27.21
N LEU A 47 17.34 25.11 28.28
CA LEU A 47 18.67 24.52 28.14
C LEU A 47 19.17 23.76 29.38
N SER A 48 18.31 23.10 30.15
CA SER A 48 18.80 22.12 31.13
C SER A 48 17.89 20.89 31.24
N LEU A 49 18.41 19.78 30.71
CA LEU A 49 18.33 18.42 31.25
C LEU A 49 16.98 18.03 31.90
N ARG A 50 16.04 17.45 31.13
CA ARG A 50 14.86 16.68 31.62
C ARG A 50 14.33 17.13 33.00
N LYS A 51 14.12 18.42 33.18
CA LYS A 51 13.70 18.96 34.47
C LYS A 51 12.27 18.50 34.68
N PHE A 52 12.05 17.77 35.77
CA PHE A 52 10.70 17.40 36.20
C PHE A 52 9.89 18.69 36.38
N VAL A 53 8.82 18.84 35.60
CA VAL A 53 7.99 20.04 35.55
C VAL A 53 6.91 19.95 36.63
N ALA A 54 6.07 18.92 36.55
CA ALA A 54 5.00 18.67 37.50
C ALA A 54 4.42 17.26 37.31
N ASP A 55 3.80 16.72 38.36
CA ASP A 55 3.02 15.46 38.34
C ASP A 55 1.66 15.60 37.63
N ASN A 56 1.61 16.33 36.51
CA ASN A 56 0.38 16.63 35.80
C ASN A 56 0.31 15.88 34.46
N VAL A 57 -0.85 15.30 34.17
CA VAL A 57 -1.18 14.67 32.88
C VAL A 57 -2.39 15.38 32.24
N PRO A 58 -2.52 15.34 30.90
CA PRO A 58 -3.70 15.89 30.25
C PRO A 58 -4.94 15.05 30.60
N TYR A 59 -6.11 15.71 30.63
CA TYR A 59 -7.39 15.07 30.93
C TYR A 59 -7.74 13.90 30.00
N SER A 60 -7.24 13.93 28.76
CA SER A 60 -7.38 12.84 27.78
C SER A 60 -6.82 11.49 28.27
N CYS A 61 -5.93 11.48 29.26
CA CYS A 61 -5.37 10.27 29.85
C CYS A 61 -6.26 9.60 30.92
N CYS A 62 -7.40 10.19 31.26
CA CYS A 62 -8.31 9.66 32.28
C CYS A 62 -8.94 8.33 31.85
N SER A 63 -8.99 7.37 32.79
CA SER A 63 -9.66 6.09 32.57
C SER A 63 -11.14 6.16 32.96
N MET A 64 -11.98 5.49 32.16
CA MET A 64 -13.43 5.40 32.42
C MET A 64 -13.80 4.14 33.21
N ASN A 65 -12.82 3.32 33.55
CA ASN A 65 -13.04 2.02 34.21
C ASN A 65 -13.35 2.16 35.71
N ILE A 66 -13.10 3.34 36.28
CA ILE A 66 -13.20 3.60 37.71
C ILE A 66 -14.31 4.63 37.92
N MET A 67 -15.24 4.34 38.83
CA MET A 67 -16.37 5.22 39.16
C MET A 67 -15.98 6.47 39.98
N GLN A 68 -14.68 6.72 40.17
CA GLN A 68 -14.15 7.83 40.94
C GLN A 68 -13.80 9.00 40.01
N PRO A 69 -13.79 10.25 40.52
CA PRO A 69 -13.31 11.39 39.75
C PRO A 69 -11.86 11.16 39.32
N CYS A 70 -11.57 11.41 38.04
CA CYS A 70 -10.21 11.27 37.52
C CYS A 70 -9.27 12.32 38.13
N ILE A 71 -8.13 11.87 38.63
CA ILE A 71 -7.10 12.73 39.22
C ILE A 71 -5.96 12.86 38.20
N HIS A 72 -5.91 14.03 37.55
CA HIS A 72 -4.90 14.34 36.54
C HIS A 72 -3.82 15.33 37.04
N HIS A 73 -3.99 15.87 38.24
CA HIS A 73 -3.02 16.70 38.94
C HIS A 73 -2.46 15.97 40.15
N GLY A 74 -1.13 15.98 40.32
CA GLY A 74 -0.51 15.32 41.46
C GLY A 74 -0.70 13.80 41.44
N VAL A 75 -0.66 13.17 40.26
CA VAL A 75 -1.03 11.75 40.05
C VAL A 75 -0.26 10.78 40.94
N THR A 76 1.00 11.11 41.27
CA THR A 76 1.90 10.29 42.10
C THR A 76 1.69 10.50 43.60
N LYS A 77 0.98 11.56 44.01
CA LYS A 77 0.78 11.93 45.41
C LYS A 77 -0.56 11.38 45.90
N LYS A 78 -0.61 10.93 47.15
CA LYS A 78 -1.86 10.55 47.80
C LYS A 78 -2.76 11.78 47.96
N GLY A 79 -4.03 11.63 47.60
CA GLY A 79 -5.00 12.71 47.75
C GLY A 79 -5.31 12.96 49.23
N THR A 80 -5.30 14.21 49.65
CA THR A 80 -5.75 14.61 51.00
C THR A 80 -7.24 14.94 51.02
N ILE A 81 -7.77 15.46 49.90
CA ILE A 81 -9.19 15.83 49.72
C ILE A 81 -10.02 14.62 49.28
N TYR A 82 -9.49 13.82 48.36
CA TYR A 82 -10.11 12.60 47.87
C TYR A 82 -9.32 11.39 48.37
N LYS A 83 -10.00 10.31 48.79
CA LYS A 83 -9.36 9.03 49.14
C LYS A 83 -8.75 8.41 47.88
N TYR A 84 -7.54 8.82 47.55
CA TYR A 84 -6.80 8.38 46.39
C TYR A 84 -5.45 7.83 46.81
N ASP A 85 -5.21 6.57 46.46
CA ASP A 85 -3.92 5.92 46.64
C ASP A 85 -3.42 5.38 45.29
N PRO A 86 -2.33 5.95 44.75
CA PRO A 86 -1.79 5.59 43.44
C PRO A 86 -1.31 4.13 43.38
N SER A 87 -1.04 3.50 44.52
CA SER A 87 -0.62 2.10 44.59
C SER A 87 -1.77 1.10 44.45
N SER A 88 -3.00 1.52 44.76
CA SER A 88 -4.18 0.66 44.75
C SER A 88 -5.00 0.79 43.48
N GLN A 89 -5.27 2.04 43.04
CA GLN A 89 -6.14 2.33 41.91
C GLN A 89 -5.67 3.60 41.20
N LEU A 90 -5.04 3.44 40.04
CA LEU A 90 -4.62 4.55 39.19
C LEU A 90 -5.80 4.99 38.31
N THR A 91 -6.21 6.26 38.40
CA THR A 91 -7.37 6.81 37.65
C THR A 91 -7.06 7.18 36.19
N ILE A 92 -5.85 6.90 35.74
CA ILE A 92 -5.35 7.20 34.39
C ILE A 92 -4.90 5.91 33.70
N TRP A 93 -4.80 5.94 32.38
CA TRP A 93 -4.24 4.82 31.61
C TRP A 93 -2.75 4.68 31.88
N GLU A 94 -2.32 3.51 32.36
CA GLU A 94 -0.89 3.19 32.55
C GLU A 94 -0.21 2.82 31.22
N THR A 95 -0.98 2.25 30.29
CA THR A 95 -0.52 1.75 29.00
C THR A 95 -0.09 2.88 28.07
N GLY A 96 1.09 2.71 27.46
CA GLY A 96 1.57 3.59 26.41
C GLY A 96 0.78 3.47 25.12
N CYS A 97 0.60 4.58 24.42
CA CYS A 97 -0.10 4.57 23.14
C CYS A 97 0.65 3.84 22.03
N GLU A 98 1.98 3.77 22.11
CA GLU A 98 2.82 3.07 21.14
C GLU A 98 2.50 1.56 21.13
N GLU A 99 2.52 0.92 22.29
CA GLU A 99 2.21 -0.50 22.44
C GLU A 99 0.77 -0.81 22.02
N LYS A 100 -0.18 0.02 22.47
CA LYS A 100 -1.59 -0.19 22.15
C LYS A 100 -1.84 -0.08 20.65
N LEU A 101 -1.24 0.90 19.97
CA LEU A 101 -1.39 1.08 18.54
C LEU A 101 -0.73 -0.05 17.75
N ILE A 102 0.45 -0.51 18.16
CA ILE A 102 1.12 -1.65 17.53
C ILE A 102 0.27 -2.91 17.66
N ASN A 103 -0.31 -3.16 18.84
CA ASN A 103 -1.15 -4.34 19.06
C ASN A 103 -2.42 -4.33 18.18
N GLU A 104 -3.09 -3.18 18.09
CA GLU A 104 -4.24 -3.01 17.19
C GLU A 104 -3.85 -3.20 15.72
N MET A 105 -2.72 -2.62 15.30
CA MET A 105 -2.19 -2.80 13.94
C MET A 105 -1.82 -4.26 13.65
N MET A 106 -1.24 -4.98 14.62
CA MET A 106 -0.84 -6.38 14.46
C MET A 106 -2.05 -7.30 14.24
N SER A 107 -3.12 -7.09 15.00
CA SER A 107 -4.38 -7.82 14.85
C SER A 107 -4.99 -7.66 13.46
N VAL A 108 -5.00 -6.43 12.93
CA VAL A 108 -5.51 -6.13 11.59
C VAL A 108 -4.55 -6.63 10.50
N SER A 109 -3.25 -6.51 10.73
CA SER A 109 -2.20 -6.91 9.78
C SER A 109 -2.29 -8.39 9.44
N TRP A 110 -2.55 -9.27 10.42
CA TRP A 110 -2.69 -10.71 10.16
C TRP A 110 -3.79 -11.00 9.13
N ARG A 111 -4.95 -10.35 9.25
CA ARG A 111 -6.08 -10.54 8.33
C ARG A 111 -5.75 -10.06 6.93
N PHE A 112 -5.13 -8.88 6.82
CA PHE A 112 -4.70 -8.34 5.53
C PHE A 112 -3.66 -9.23 4.86
N ASN A 113 -2.64 -9.68 5.60
CA ASN A 113 -1.61 -10.58 5.08
C ASN A 113 -2.17 -11.93 4.62
N ALA A 114 -3.16 -12.48 5.34
CA ALA A 114 -3.81 -13.74 4.94
C ALA A 114 -4.54 -13.58 3.60
N VAL A 115 -5.30 -12.48 3.42
CA VAL A 115 -6.00 -12.18 2.16
C VAL A 115 -5.01 -11.96 1.02
N MET A 116 -3.98 -11.14 1.24
CA MET A 116 -2.93 -10.91 0.23
C MET A 116 -2.23 -12.20 -0.18
N SER A 117 -1.92 -13.08 0.77
CA SER A 117 -1.31 -14.38 0.50
C SER A 117 -2.21 -15.27 -0.36
N LEU A 118 -3.52 -15.30 -0.08
CA LEU A 118 -4.49 -16.04 -0.89
C LEU A 118 -4.52 -15.53 -2.34
N ILE A 119 -4.52 -14.22 -2.53
CA ILE A 119 -4.50 -13.59 -3.86
C ILE A 119 -3.23 -14.00 -4.63
N ILE A 120 -2.06 -13.96 -3.98
CA ILE A 120 -0.79 -14.36 -4.61
C ILE A 120 -0.83 -15.83 -5.03
N ILE A 121 -1.34 -16.73 -4.18
CA ILE A 121 -1.49 -18.15 -4.51
C ILE A 121 -2.43 -18.34 -5.70
N ALA A 122 -3.58 -17.65 -5.70
CA ALA A 122 -4.53 -17.71 -6.81
C ALA A 122 -3.92 -17.21 -8.14
N MET A 123 -3.12 -16.14 -8.11
CA MET A 123 -2.39 -15.66 -9.28
C MET A 123 -1.38 -16.70 -9.80
N ILE A 124 -0.61 -17.33 -8.91
CA ILE A 124 0.34 -18.38 -9.29
C ILE A 124 -0.40 -19.57 -9.93
N LEU A 125 -1.52 -20.01 -9.36
CA LEU A 125 -2.34 -21.10 -9.91
C LEU A 125 -2.85 -20.77 -11.32
N GLN A 126 -3.33 -19.53 -11.54
CA GLN A 126 -3.76 -19.09 -12.88
C GLN A 126 -2.62 -19.13 -13.89
N VAL A 127 -1.42 -18.66 -13.52
CA VAL A 127 -0.24 -18.72 -14.40
C VAL A 127 0.12 -20.16 -14.74
N ILE A 128 0.12 -21.06 -13.76
CA ILE A 128 0.41 -22.49 -13.96
C ILE A 128 -0.64 -23.11 -14.91
N ALA A 129 -1.92 -22.84 -14.71
CA ALA A 129 -2.99 -23.35 -15.55
C ALA A 129 -2.82 -22.92 -17.02
N VAL A 130 -2.50 -21.65 -17.26
CA VAL A 130 -2.23 -21.14 -18.61
C VAL A 130 -0.99 -21.81 -19.23
N ARG A 131 0.08 -22.00 -18.44
CA ARG A 131 1.29 -22.68 -18.93
C ARG A 131 1.05 -24.15 -19.26
N PHE A 132 0.25 -24.84 -18.45
CA PHE A 132 -0.15 -26.22 -18.71
C PHE A 132 -0.95 -26.32 -20.01
N LEU A 133 -1.99 -25.47 -20.17
CA LEU A 133 -2.82 -25.44 -21.37
C LEU A 133 -1.99 -25.19 -22.63
N HIS A 134 -1.10 -24.21 -22.59
CA HIS A 134 -0.22 -23.88 -23.71
C HIS A 134 0.74 -25.02 -24.05
N THR A 135 1.24 -25.75 -23.05
CA THR A 135 2.11 -26.91 -23.25
C THR A 135 1.35 -28.08 -23.87
N ALA A 136 0.14 -28.37 -23.38
CA ALA A 136 -0.74 -29.39 -23.96
C ALA A 136 -1.09 -29.08 -25.43
N TYR A 137 -1.41 -27.82 -25.74
CA TYR A 137 -1.69 -27.38 -27.10
C TYR A 137 -0.48 -27.61 -28.04
N ARG A 138 0.73 -27.20 -27.63
CA ARG A 138 1.95 -27.43 -28.43
C ARG A 138 2.26 -28.91 -28.60
N ASN A 139 2.08 -29.70 -27.55
CA ASN A 139 2.32 -31.14 -27.62
C ASN A 139 1.33 -31.83 -28.58
N GLY A 140 0.05 -31.47 -28.53
CA GLY A 140 -0.96 -31.97 -29.48
C GLY A 140 -0.66 -31.58 -30.93
N LEU A 141 -0.14 -30.38 -31.17
CA LEU A 141 0.28 -29.94 -32.50
C LEU A 141 1.48 -30.75 -33.04
N ASN A 142 2.43 -31.09 -32.16
CA ASN A 142 3.65 -31.83 -32.53
C ASN A 142 3.40 -33.32 -32.78
N VAL A 143 2.43 -33.93 -32.09
CA VAL A 143 2.05 -35.33 -32.30
C VAL A 143 1.32 -35.52 -33.64
N GLY A 144 0.69 -34.45 -34.17
CA GLY A 144 -0.17 -34.55 -35.35
C GLY A 144 -1.42 -35.38 -35.04
N ASN A 145 -2.51 -35.18 -35.77
CA ASN A 145 -3.72 -35.98 -35.56
C ASN A 145 -3.47 -37.44 -36.01
N PRO A 146 -3.52 -38.45 -35.13
CA PRO A 146 -3.48 -39.85 -35.55
C PRO A 146 -4.80 -40.34 -36.14
N GLY A 147 -5.88 -39.53 -36.04
CA GLY A 147 -7.18 -39.85 -36.61
C GLY A 147 -7.20 -39.74 -38.13
N SER A 148 -7.83 -40.70 -38.80
CA SER A 148 -8.06 -40.66 -40.25
C SER A 148 -8.92 -39.45 -40.62
N CYS A 149 -8.31 -38.45 -41.26
CA CYS A 149 -9.03 -37.33 -41.83
C CYS A 149 -9.60 -37.70 -43.21
N TYR A 150 -10.93 -37.73 -43.32
CA TYR A 150 -11.61 -37.81 -44.62
C TYR A 150 -11.61 -36.43 -45.27
N ALA A 151 -10.88 -36.26 -46.37
CA ALA A 151 -10.90 -35.05 -47.18
C ALA A 151 -11.78 -35.28 -48.42
N TYR A 152 -12.87 -34.53 -48.55
CA TYR A 152 -13.72 -34.56 -49.74
C TYR A 152 -13.19 -33.54 -50.76
N LEU A 153 -12.68 -34.02 -51.89
CA LEU A 153 -12.28 -33.17 -53.01
C LEU A 153 -13.52 -32.73 -53.79
N LEU A 154 -13.93 -31.47 -53.65
CA LEU A 154 -14.92 -30.89 -54.56
C LEU A 154 -14.25 -30.58 -55.90
N ARG A 155 -14.63 -31.34 -56.94
CA ARG A 155 -14.30 -31.02 -58.32
C ARG A 155 -15.08 -29.77 -58.72
N SER A 156 -14.40 -28.64 -58.97
CA SER A 156 -15.05 -27.50 -59.59
C SER A 156 -15.36 -27.87 -61.04
N ASP A 157 -16.63 -27.99 -61.39
CA ASP A 157 -17.04 -28.27 -62.77
C ASP A 157 -17.06 -26.96 -63.57
N THR A 158 -15.87 -26.39 -63.77
CA THR A 158 -15.71 -25.37 -64.81
C THR A 158 -15.39 -26.12 -66.09
N LYS A 159 -16.34 -26.13 -67.03
CA LYS A 159 -16.11 -26.50 -68.43
C LYS A 159 -15.18 -25.45 -69.05
N VAL A 160 -13.90 -25.47 -68.68
CA VAL A 160 -12.87 -24.71 -69.37
C VAL A 160 -12.59 -25.46 -70.67
N GLN A 161 -13.14 -24.93 -71.76
CA GLN A 161 -12.76 -25.32 -73.12
C GLN A 161 -11.24 -25.37 -73.21
N ALA A 162 -10.74 -26.43 -73.85
CA ALA A 162 -9.32 -26.68 -74.06
C ALA A 162 -8.65 -25.51 -74.77
N GLY A 163 -8.10 -24.58 -73.98
CA GLY A 163 -7.46 -23.36 -74.44
C GLY A 163 -6.12 -23.16 -73.75
N ARG A 164 -5.06 -23.64 -74.40
CA ARG A 164 -3.62 -23.42 -74.14
C ARG A 164 -3.06 -23.95 -72.82
N LYS A 165 -2.14 -24.91 -72.94
CA LYS A 165 -1.19 -25.34 -71.91
C LYS A 165 -0.48 -24.09 -71.32
N LYS A 166 -0.83 -23.70 -70.09
CA LYS A 166 0.00 -22.79 -69.30
C LYS A 166 0.94 -23.64 -68.46
N THR A 167 2.23 -23.55 -68.78
CA THR A 167 3.31 -24.15 -67.99
C THR A 167 3.25 -23.59 -66.57
N CYS A 168 3.04 -24.48 -65.60
CA CYS A 168 3.02 -24.12 -64.19
C CYS A 168 4.47 -23.85 -63.75
N ARG A 169 4.87 -22.57 -63.74
CA ARG A 169 6.18 -22.16 -63.22
C ARG A 169 6.14 -22.34 -61.71
N LYS A 170 6.92 -23.29 -61.18
CA LYS A 170 7.10 -23.50 -59.73
C LYS A 170 7.43 -22.17 -59.05
N ARG A 171 6.47 -21.59 -58.32
CA ARG A 171 6.77 -20.50 -57.39
C ARG A 171 7.47 -21.12 -56.19
N LYS A 172 8.72 -20.73 -55.95
CA LYS A 172 9.46 -21.11 -54.74
C LYS A 172 8.63 -20.75 -53.50
N PRO A 173 8.60 -21.60 -52.46
CA PRO A 173 7.91 -21.26 -51.23
C PRO A 173 8.55 -19.99 -50.66
N ARG A 174 7.74 -18.97 -50.42
CA ARG A 174 8.16 -17.82 -49.62
C ARG A 174 8.32 -18.35 -48.19
N GLN A 175 9.55 -18.41 -47.72
CA GLN A 175 9.88 -18.66 -46.32
C GLN A 175 9.08 -17.65 -45.48
N ALA A 176 8.18 -18.14 -44.64
CA ALA A 176 7.47 -17.30 -43.69
C ALA A 176 8.51 -16.69 -42.75
N ARG A 177 8.74 -15.38 -42.85
CA ARG A 177 9.46 -14.60 -41.83
C ARG A 177 8.59 -14.51 -40.60
N THR A 178 8.54 -15.58 -39.84
CA THR A 178 8.04 -15.57 -38.46
C THR A 178 9.18 -16.15 -37.64
N LEU A 179 9.78 -15.30 -36.78
CA LEU A 179 10.84 -15.57 -35.78
C LEU A 179 12.05 -14.61 -35.88
N GLN A 180 11.84 -13.31 -36.17
CA GLN A 180 12.91 -12.30 -36.01
C GLN A 180 12.65 -11.29 -34.88
N TRP A 181 11.47 -11.33 -34.25
CA TRP A 181 11.11 -10.40 -33.16
C TRP A 181 11.46 -10.92 -31.76
N VAL A 182 11.97 -12.16 -31.62
CA VAL A 182 12.26 -12.77 -30.30
C VAL A 182 13.74 -12.68 -29.91
N THR A 183 14.64 -12.25 -30.82
CA THR A 183 16.10 -12.25 -30.55
C THR A 183 16.79 -10.89 -30.75
N ALA A 184 16.05 -9.78 -30.85
CA ALA A 184 16.66 -8.45 -30.88
C ALA A 184 17.19 -8.09 -29.48
N THR A 185 18.48 -8.30 -29.26
CA THR A 185 19.20 -7.83 -28.08
C THR A 185 19.30 -6.30 -28.10
N TYR A 186 18.84 -5.67 -27.02
CA TYR A 186 18.88 -4.23 -26.81
C TYR A 186 20.34 -3.75 -26.78
N ARG A 187 20.77 -2.93 -27.75
CA ARG A 187 22.01 -2.15 -27.70
C ARG A 187 21.66 -0.69 -27.43
N PRO A 188 22.18 -0.04 -26.38
CA PRO A 188 21.96 1.37 -26.15
C PRO A 188 22.85 2.17 -27.12
N LYS A 189 22.24 3.09 -27.86
CA LYS A 189 22.96 3.99 -28.76
C LYS A 189 23.15 5.32 -28.04
N TYR A 190 24.34 5.55 -27.49
CA TYR A 190 24.80 6.87 -27.08
C TYR A 190 24.83 7.78 -28.32
N ARG A 191 24.18 8.94 -28.27
CA ARG A 191 24.43 10.01 -29.24
C ARG A 191 24.27 11.39 -28.57
N TYR A 192 25.35 12.14 -28.68
CA TYR A 192 25.54 13.52 -28.25
C TYR A 192 24.57 14.51 -28.89
N THR A 193 24.38 15.61 -28.17
CA THR A 193 23.68 16.87 -28.45
C THR A 193 24.10 17.59 -29.73
N THR A 194 23.14 18.21 -30.45
CA THR A 194 23.22 19.60 -30.97
C THR A 194 21.87 20.16 -31.47
N SER A 195 21.50 21.32 -30.91
CA SER A 195 20.86 22.54 -31.46
C SER A 195 19.66 22.54 -32.44
N SER A 196 18.56 23.15 -31.96
CA SER A 196 17.89 24.40 -32.44
C SER A 196 16.97 24.45 -33.68
N GLN A 197 15.77 25.02 -33.43
CA GLN A 197 14.79 25.74 -34.29
C GLN A 197 14.05 24.91 -35.37
N SER A 198 12.74 25.05 -35.63
CA SER A 198 11.73 26.08 -35.32
C SER A 198 10.30 25.52 -35.52
N ASP A 199 9.31 26.34 -35.14
CA ASP A 199 7.90 26.38 -35.60
C ASP A 199 6.86 25.53 -34.83
N PHE A 200 6.14 26.12 -33.88
CA PHE A 200 4.94 26.99 -33.99
C PHE A 200 3.63 26.21 -34.24
N ASN A 201 2.70 26.45 -33.31
CA ASN A 201 1.25 26.24 -33.37
C ASN A 201 0.72 24.81 -33.50
N SER A 202 0.05 24.32 -32.43
CA SER A 202 -1.42 24.30 -32.42
C SER A 202 -1.93 23.72 -31.09
N SER A 203 -2.46 24.63 -30.29
CA SER A 203 -3.39 24.54 -29.17
C SER A 203 -3.78 23.18 -28.56
N ASP A 204 -3.57 23.13 -27.25
CA ASP A 204 -4.42 22.50 -26.24
C ASP A 204 -5.93 22.70 -26.52
N GLU A 205 -6.68 21.59 -26.49
CA GLU A 205 -8.09 21.42 -26.11
C GLU A 205 -8.39 19.94 -26.42
N LEU A 206 -8.91 19.05 -25.57
CA LEU A 206 -9.86 19.18 -24.48
C LEU A 206 -9.75 17.90 -23.64
N LEU A 207 -9.18 18.02 -22.44
CA LEU A 207 -9.60 17.22 -21.30
C LEU A 207 -10.92 17.80 -20.81
N LYS A 208 -11.92 16.95 -20.51
CA LYS A 208 -12.76 17.18 -19.32
C LYS A 208 -13.35 15.87 -18.77
N PRO A 209 -13.43 15.74 -17.43
CA PRO A 209 -13.83 14.55 -16.70
C PRO A 209 -15.34 14.53 -16.43
N ILE A 210 -15.86 13.34 -16.08
CA ILE A 210 -17.25 13.12 -15.68
C ILE A 210 -17.35 13.21 -14.15
N TYR A 211 -18.06 14.23 -13.67
CA TYR A 211 -18.80 14.22 -12.41
C TYR A 211 -20.10 15.01 -12.61
N GLU A 212 -21.22 14.30 -12.58
CA GLU A 212 -22.41 14.49 -11.72
C GLU A 212 -23.32 13.26 -11.92
#